data_AF-A0A7Y9N9Z7-F1
#
_entry.id   AF-A0A7Y9N9Z7-F1
#
_cell.length_a   1.000
_cell.length_b   1.000
_cell.length_c   1.000
_cell.angle_alpha   90.00
_cell.angle_beta   90.00
_cell.angle_gamma   90.00
#
_symmetry.space_group_name_H-M   'P 1'
#
loop_
_entity.id
_entity.type
_entity.pdbx_description
1 polymer ?
#
loop_
_entity_poly.entity_id
_entity_poly.type
_entity_poly.pdbx_seq_one_letter_code
_entity_poly.pdbx_strand_id
1 'polypeptide(L)'
;MLKSDRRFGNTVGQNVPMFRIFSVLKPVFSYIRRPMDILVDTNIILHFRKLDEIDWCGLASVPSCSIIVTPVLMRELERAKVHNPNGKLRDRAKDAVNWIASKLDEEDPVTLRENVKLVFDGQEPLIDFREHRLSRDIADDHLIASALDWSSRSGGGAAIVSADSGLALKLRGRPIRLIQLPEQYRLPDAIDAERAELRELRRELDRERARRPKLVFQFIEGGASLTVSPEPVEEPLSLAEIRTSFPPLGFDEYMASDERSGSGPRVYEEEPVANYNRALEAFFGDYQDFLVKHRAWAELEDRTIELSFALANLGSLPASNIDVRLEFPSYVTLMNEANVPSEPIEPDAPARPTPGRRPEVVTKFRAISLGSDSFAEGAAQIARHGQFVDFHFPVLKHDCAKPTHVLFVRFEANADLKPFEIEVTITCNEADKVSDRLLVRLTEEKDGQ
;
A
#
# COMPACT_ATOMS: atom_id res chain seq x y z
N MET A 1 -42.25 -22.26 -35.12
CA MET A 1 -43.42 -23.13 -35.33
C MET A 1 -43.15 -23.92 -36.61
N LEU A 2 -42.63 -25.15 -36.47
CA LEU A 2 -43.34 -26.43 -36.67
C LEU A 2 -43.58 -26.81 -38.15
N LYS A 3 -42.88 -27.89 -38.55
CA LYS A 3 -43.34 -28.98 -39.47
C LYS A 3 -43.56 -28.57 -40.94
N SER A 4 -43.35 -29.37 -41.99
CA SER A 4 -43.32 -30.83 -42.18
C SER A 4 -43.05 -31.14 -43.67
N ASP A 5 -42.53 -32.34 -43.93
CA ASP A 5 -42.85 -33.28 -45.02
C ASP A 5 -42.88 -32.87 -46.51
N ARG A 6 -42.15 -33.65 -47.34
CA ARG A 6 -42.65 -34.58 -48.40
C ARG A 6 -41.53 -34.84 -49.42
N ARG A 7 -40.97 -36.07 -49.47
CA ARG A 7 -41.25 -37.17 -50.43
C ARG A 7 -41.15 -36.80 -51.91
N PHE A 8 -40.23 -37.48 -52.62
CA PHE A 8 -40.30 -38.16 -53.94
C PHE A 8 -38.85 -38.63 -54.22
N GLY A 9 -38.47 -39.84 -54.64
CA GLY A 9 -39.17 -40.95 -55.26
C GLY A 9 -38.41 -41.36 -56.53
N ASN A 10 -37.66 -42.49 -56.47
CA ASN A 10 -37.23 -43.40 -57.55
C ASN A 10 -36.36 -42.82 -58.71
N THR A 11 -35.43 -43.52 -59.38
CA THR A 11 -35.35 -44.94 -59.78
C THR A 11 -33.97 -45.24 -60.42
N VAL A 12 -33.70 -46.55 -60.63
CA VAL A 12 -32.69 -47.18 -61.53
C VAL A 12 -31.24 -47.07 -61.06
N GLY A 13 -30.43 -48.11 -60.86
CA GLY A 13 -30.49 -49.52 -61.22
C GLY A 13 -29.19 -49.89 -61.95
N GLN A 14 -28.43 -50.86 -61.42
CA GLN A 14 -27.83 -51.99 -62.16
C GLN A 14 -26.60 -52.60 -61.46
N ASN A 15 -26.70 -53.94 -61.34
CA ASN A 15 -25.65 -54.96 -61.49
C ASN A 15 -24.56 -55.15 -60.42
N VAL A 16 -24.89 -56.06 -59.51
CA VAL A 16 -23.97 -57.06 -58.95
C VAL A 16 -23.80 -58.20 -59.98
N PRO A 17 -22.59 -58.77 -60.11
CA PRO A 17 -22.52 -60.22 -60.04
C PRO A 17 -21.47 -60.73 -59.06
N MET A 18 -21.90 -61.81 -58.43
CA MET A 18 -21.24 -62.73 -57.53
C MET A 18 -20.08 -63.46 -58.22
N PHE A 19 -18.88 -63.45 -57.64
CA PHE A 19 -17.90 -64.56 -57.80
C PHE A 19 -17.03 -64.70 -56.55
N ARG A 20 -17.07 -65.91 -55.97
CA ARG A 20 -16.19 -66.43 -54.93
C ARG A 20 -14.74 -66.44 -55.40
N ILE A 21 -13.80 -65.89 -54.63
CA ILE A 21 -12.37 -66.24 -54.71
C ILE A 21 -11.74 -66.21 -53.30
N PHE A 22 -11.34 -67.41 -52.88
CA PHE A 22 -10.24 -67.78 -51.99
C PHE A 22 -10.09 -67.16 -50.59
N SER A 23 -10.47 -67.99 -49.61
CA SER A 23 -9.64 -68.33 -48.45
C SER A 23 -8.15 -68.21 -48.77
N VAL A 24 -7.50 -67.20 -48.19
CA VAL A 24 -6.07 -67.21 -47.93
C VAL A 24 -5.91 -66.97 -46.45
N LEU A 25 -5.68 -68.07 -45.74
CA LEU A 25 -5.11 -68.16 -44.40
C LEU A 25 -3.96 -67.14 -44.27
N LYS A 26 -4.22 -66.01 -43.61
CA LYS A 26 -3.15 -65.26 -42.96
C LYS A 26 -2.72 -66.10 -41.76
N PRO A 27 -1.41 -66.39 -41.61
CA PRO A 27 -0.96 -67.26 -40.55
C PRO A 27 -1.25 -66.59 -39.22
N VAL A 28 -2.10 -67.24 -38.41
CA VAL A 28 -2.17 -67.01 -36.98
C VAL A 28 -0.87 -67.55 -36.41
N PHE A 29 0.20 -66.75 -36.50
CA PHE A 29 1.31 -66.89 -35.58
C PHE A 29 0.77 -66.41 -34.24
N SER A 30 0.27 -67.35 -33.43
CA SER A 30 0.19 -67.17 -32.00
C SER A 30 1.62 -67.00 -31.48
N TYR A 31 2.15 -65.78 -31.57
CA TYR A 31 3.26 -65.40 -30.72
C TYR A 31 2.69 -65.44 -29.31
N ILE A 32 3.01 -66.51 -28.58
CA ILE A 32 2.99 -66.50 -27.13
C ILE A 32 3.94 -65.36 -26.74
N ARG A 33 3.41 -64.14 -26.59
CA ARG A 33 4.18 -63.00 -26.10
C ARG A 33 4.59 -63.39 -24.69
N ARG A 34 5.87 -63.68 -24.51
CA ARG A 34 6.44 -63.96 -23.19
C ARG A 34 6.12 -62.79 -22.25
N PRO A 35 5.88 -63.05 -20.96
CA PRO A 35 5.77 -61.98 -19.98
C PRO A 35 7.00 -61.09 -20.03
N MET A 36 6.79 -59.78 -19.87
CA MET A 36 7.86 -58.77 -19.86
C MET A 36 8.13 -58.36 -18.42
N ASP A 37 9.42 -58.29 -18.07
CA ASP A 37 9.86 -57.78 -16.78
C ASP A 37 10.18 -56.28 -16.90
N ILE A 38 9.63 -55.49 -15.99
CA ILE A 38 9.62 -54.03 -16.06
C ILE A 38 10.31 -53.47 -14.82
N LEU A 39 11.45 -52.84 -15.01
CA LEU A 39 12.16 -52.10 -13.98
C LEU A 39 11.69 -50.64 -14.00
N VAL A 40 11.38 -50.09 -12.83
CA VAL A 40 10.91 -48.71 -12.70
C VAL A 40 12.01 -47.82 -12.12
N ASP A 41 12.13 -46.62 -12.68
CA ASP A 41 12.95 -45.53 -12.17
C ASP A 41 12.26 -44.82 -10.99
N THR A 42 13.02 -44.27 -10.06
CA THR A 42 12.55 -43.46 -8.93
C THR A 42 11.70 -42.28 -9.40
N ASN A 43 12.06 -41.63 -10.50
CA ASN A 43 11.29 -40.50 -11.02
C ASN A 43 9.85 -40.89 -11.37
N ILE A 44 9.63 -42.13 -11.82
CA ILE A 44 8.27 -42.65 -12.10
C ILE A 44 7.47 -42.70 -10.81
N ILE A 45 8.07 -43.20 -9.73
CA ILE A 45 7.41 -43.33 -8.43
C ILE A 45 7.12 -41.95 -7.80
N LEU A 46 7.98 -40.94 -8.01
CA LEU A 46 7.81 -39.61 -7.41
C LEU A 46 6.84 -38.70 -8.19
N HIS A 47 6.83 -38.80 -9.52
CA HIS A 47 6.14 -37.85 -10.39
C HIS A 47 4.87 -38.39 -11.05
N PHE A 48 4.63 -39.70 -11.01
CA PHE A 48 3.45 -40.32 -11.62
C PHE A 48 2.54 -40.95 -10.57
N ARG A 49 1.37 -41.40 -11.04
CA ARG A 49 0.43 -42.20 -10.25
C ARG A 49 1.08 -43.47 -9.70
N LYS A 50 0.47 -44.06 -8.68
CA LYS A 50 0.97 -45.28 -8.03
C LYS A 50 1.04 -46.46 -9.01
N LEU A 51 1.94 -47.41 -8.74
CA LEU A 51 2.20 -48.56 -9.62
C LEU A 51 0.96 -49.44 -9.83
N ASP A 52 0.06 -49.51 -8.88
CA ASP A 52 -1.21 -50.23 -8.97
C ASP A 52 -2.29 -49.49 -9.78
N GLU A 53 -2.10 -48.21 -10.12
CA GLU A 53 -3.06 -47.42 -10.89
C GLU A 53 -2.77 -47.40 -12.40
N ILE A 54 -1.55 -47.78 -12.80
CA ILE A 54 -1.07 -47.71 -14.19
C ILE A 54 -1.43 -48.98 -14.98
N ASP A 55 -1.77 -48.84 -16.26
CA ASP A 55 -2.01 -49.96 -17.19
C ASP A 55 -0.71 -50.43 -17.84
N TRP A 56 0.06 -51.24 -17.11
CA TRP A 56 1.35 -51.75 -17.56
C TRP A 56 1.26 -52.68 -18.77
N CYS A 57 0.24 -53.54 -18.82
CA CYS A 57 0.03 -54.48 -19.92
C CYS A 57 -0.27 -53.73 -21.23
N GLY A 58 -1.09 -52.68 -21.18
CA GLY A 58 -1.33 -51.78 -22.31
C GLY A 58 -0.05 -51.07 -22.78
N LEU A 59 0.72 -50.50 -21.85
CA LEU A 59 1.96 -49.78 -22.14
C LEU A 59 3.06 -50.67 -22.74
N ALA A 60 3.27 -51.86 -22.18
CA ALA A 60 4.24 -52.82 -22.67
C ALA A 60 3.73 -53.60 -23.89
N SER A 61 2.43 -53.56 -24.17
CA SER A 61 1.75 -54.35 -25.19
C SER A 61 1.96 -55.86 -25.00
N VAL A 62 1.77 -56.36 -23.78
CA VAL A 62 1.95 -57.77 -23.41
C VAL A 62 0.73 -58.28 -22.64
N PRO A 63 0.44 -59.60 -22.69
CA PRO A 63 -0.72 -60.16 -21.98
C PRO A 63 -0.52 -60.17 -20.45
N SER A 64 0.73 -60.24 -19.99
CA SER A 64 1.09 -60.15 -18.58
C SER A 64 2.50 -59.57 -18.41
N CYS A 65 2.74 -58.93 -17.26
CA CYS A 65 4.04 -58.34 -16.93
C CYS A 65 4.36 -58.45 -15.43
N SER A 66 5.65 -58.37 -15.12
CA SER A 66 6.17 -58.31 -13.76
C SER A 66 6.87 -56.98 -13.56
N ILE A 67 6.55 -56.25 -12.49
CA ILE A 67 7.28 -55.05 -12.07
C ILE A 67 8.37 -55.49 -11.10
N ILE A 68 9.62 -55.17 -11.41
CA ILE A 68 10.78 -55.56 -10.62
C ILE A 68 11.23 -54.38 -9.77
N VAL A 69 11.19 -54.55 -8.45
CA VAL A 69 11.75 -53.61 -7.49
C VAL A 69 13.21 -53.98 -7.24
N THR A 70 14.12 -53.08 -7.58
CA THR A 70 15.57 -53.30 -7.44
C THR A 70 16.15 -52.60 -6.21
N PRO A 71 17.35 -53.00 -5.73
CA PRO A 71 18.01 -52.34 -4.61
C PRO A 71 18.33 -50.86 -4.90
N VAL A 72 18.64 -50.54 -6.16
CA VAL A 72 18.93 -49.17 -6.63
C VAL A 72 17.72 -48.26 -6.42
N LEU A 73 16.55 -48.72 -6.85
CA LEU A 73 15.28 -48.01 -6.69
C LEU A 73 14.99 -47.73 -5.21
N MET A 74 15.15 -48.75 -4.35
CA MET A 74 14.92 -48.59 -2.91
C MET A 74 15.90 -47.59 -2.27
N ARG A 75 17.18 -47.65 -2.65
CA ARG A 75 18.20 -46.71 -2.16
C ARG A 75 17.91 -45.27 -2.58
N GLU A 76 17.46 -45.07 -3.81
CA GLU A 76 17.07 -43.75 -4.31
C GLU A 76 15.81 -43.21 -3.63
N LEU A 77 14.81 -44.06 -3.41
CA LEU A 77 13.58 -43.68 -2.67
C LEU A 77 13.87 -43.32 -1.22
N GLU A 78 14.68 -44.12 -0.50
CA GLU A 78 15.08 -43.80 0.87
C GLU A 78 15.90 -42.50 0.94
N ARG A 79 16.77 -42.25 -0.04
CA ARG A 79 17.48 -40.97 -0.16
C ARG A 79 16.50 -39.81 -0.41
N ALA A 80 15.52 -39.98 -1.29
CA ALA A 80 14.51 -38.97 -1.58
C ALA A 80 13.61 -38.67 -0.38
N LYS A 81 13.29 -39.67 0.44
CA LYS A 81 12.52 -39.54 1.68
C LYS A 81 13.20 -38.68 2.76
N VAL A 82 14.52 -38.52 2.71
CA VAL A 82 15.25 -37.70 3.70
C VAL A 82 15.77 -36.39 3.07
N HIS A 83 16.31 -36.47 1.87
CA HIS A 83 17.13 -35.40 1.30
C HIS A 83 16.48 -34.64 0.14
N ASN A 84 15.25 -34.98 -0.26
CA ASN A 84 14.58 -34.21 -1.33
C ASN A 84 14.22 -32.80 -0.82
N PRO A 85 14.63 -31.72 -1.52
CA PRO A 85 14.35 -30.35 -1.12
C PRO A 85 12.84 -30.03 -1.16
N ASN A 86 12.06 -30.71 -2.00
CA ASN A 86 10.63 -30.51 -2.10
C ASN A 86 9.89 -31.39 -1.07
N GLY A 87 9.17 -30.73 -0.15
CA GLY A 87 8.43 -31.42 0.92
C GLY A 87 7.41 -32.43 0.41
N LYS A 88 6.66 -32.10 -0.65
CA LYS A 88 5.68 -33.01 -1.23
C LYS A 88 6.33 -34.23 -1.89
N LEU A 89 7.48 -34.07 -2.55
CA LEU A 89 8.20 -35.21 -3.12
C LEU A 89 8.82 -36.10 -2.04
N ARG A 90 9.24 -35.50 -0.92
CA ARG A 90 9.70 -36.23 0.26
C ARG A 90 8.59 -37.07 0.89
N ASP A 91 7.39 -36.51 1.02
CA ASP A 91 6.22 -37.23 1.51
C ASP A 91 5.83 -38.37 0.56
N ARG A 92 5.84 -38.13 -0.75
CA ARG A 92 5.60 -39.19 -1.76
C ARG A 92 6.64 -40.31 -1.68
N ALA A 93 7.92 -39.99 -1.52
CA ALA A 93 8.97 -40.99 -1.34
C ALA A 93 8.72 -41.82 -0.07
N LYS A 94 8.29 -41.18 1.02
CA LYS A 94 7.93 -41.84 2.28
C LYS A 94 6.73 -42.79 2.10
N ASP A 95 5.69 -42.33 1.42
CA ASP A 95 4.51 -43.14 1.14
C ASP A 95 4.84 -44.33 0.23
N ALA A 96 5.67 -44.12 -0.79
CA ALA A 96 6.13 -45.18 -1.67
C ALA A 96 6.95 -46.24 -0.92
N VAL A 97 7.92 -45.82 -0.10
CA VAL A 97 8.72 -46.74 0.74
C VAL A 97 7.82 -47.55 1.67
N ASN A 98 6.87 -46.90 2.35
CA ASN A 98 5.94 -47.59 3.24
C ASN A 98 5.05 -48.58 2.49
N TRP A 99 4.58 -48.20 1.30
CA TRP A 99 3.76 -49.07 0.45
C TRP A 99 4.56 -50.28 -0.03
N ILE A 100 5.79 -50.09 -0.54
CA ILE A 100 6.66 -51.19 -0.95
C ILE A 100 6.98 -52.11 0.25
N ALA A 101 7.27 -51.53 1.42
CA ALA A 101 7.49 -52.28 2.66
C ALA A 101 6.29 -53.13 3.05
N SER A 102 5.06 -52.60 2.94
CA SER A 102 3.85 -53.36 3.23
C SER A 102 3.63 -54.57 2.30
N LYS A 103 4.26 -54.56 1.12
CA LYS A 103 4.19 -55.64 0.14
C LYS A 103 5.27 -56.71 0.31
N LEU A 104 6.33 -56.45 1.08
CA LEU A 104 7.37 -57.44 1.36
C LEU A 104 6.90 -58.57 2.28
N ASP A 105 5.85 -58.34 3.07
CA ASP A 105 5.25 -59.34 3.97
C ASP A 105 4.27 -60.30 3.25
N GLU A 106 3.95 -60.04 1.98
CA GLU A 106 3.04 -60.87 1.17
C GLU A 106 3.81 -62.04 0.51
N GLU A 107 3.17 -63.21 0.32
CA GLU A 107 3.80 -64.34 -0.36
C GLU A 107 4.05 -64.05 -1.85
N ASP A 108 5.29 -64.31 -2.30
CA ASP A 108 5.68 -64.11 -3.69
C ASP A 108 5.05 -65.16 -4.64
N PRO A 109 4.60 -64.74 -5.85
CA PRO A 109 4.64 -63.39 -6.38
C PRO A 109 3.44 -62.53 -5.94
N VAL A 110 3.73 -61.31 -5.48
CA VAL A 110 2.73 -60.33 -5.07
C VAL A 110 1.89 -59.89 -6.28
N THR A 111 0.57 -60.07 -6.21
CA THR A 111 -0.33 -59.68 -7.30
C THR A 111 -0.79 -58.23 -7.10
N LEU A 112 -0.38 -57.33 -8.00
CA LEU A 112 -0.80 -55.92 -7.96
C LEU A 112 -2.17 -55.72 -8.60
N ARG A 113 -2.35 -56.31 -9.79
CA ARG A 113 -3.57 -56.28 -10.60
C ARG A 113 -3.68 -57.56 -11.41
N GLU A 114 -4.84 -57.76 -12.05
CA GLU A 114 -5.01 -58.83 -13.02
C GLU A 114 -3.90 -58.75 -14.09
N ASN A 115 -3.11 -59.82 -14.22
CA ASN A 115 -1.96 -59.94 -15.13
C ASN A 115 -0.74 -59.05 -14.84
N VAL A 116 -0.68 -58.37 -13.68
CA VAL A 116 0.48 -57.57 -13.24
C VAL A 116 0.96 -58.06 -11.87
N LYS A 117 2.21 -58.51 -11.83
CA LYS A 117 2.86 -58.99 -10.60
C LYS A 117 3.94 -58.01 -10.14
N LEU A 118 4.20 -57.94 -8.84
CA LEU A 118 5.35 -57.28 -8.25
C LEU A 118 6.35 -58.35 -7.81
N VAL A 119 7.62 -58.15 -8.13
CA VAL A 119 8.72 -59.06 -7.80
C VAL A 119 9.85 -58.25 -7.19
N PHE A 120 10.41 -58.75 -6.10
CA PHE A 120 11.53 -58.14 -5.41
C PHE A 120 12.85 -58.79 -5.84
N ASP A 121 13.77 -58.00 -6.40
CA ASP A 121 15.13 -58.45 -6.66
C ASP A 121 16.05 -57.94 -5.55
N GLY A 122 16.50 -58.84 -4.68
CA GLY A 122 17.40 -58.51 -3.58
C GLY A 122 18.88 -58.47 -3.97
N GLN A 123 19.24 -58.80 -5.22
CA GLN A 123 20.62 -58.91 -5.66
C GLN A 123 21.14 -57.61 -6.29
N GLU A 124 22.34 -57.20 -5.91
CA GLU A 124 23.09 -56.18 -6.65
C GLU A 124 23.62 -56.79 -7.96
N PRO A 125 23.69 -56.04 -9.07
CA PRO A 125 24.07 -56.55 -10.38
C PRO A 125 25.51 -57.07 -10.38
N LEU A 126 25.70 -58.32 -10.80
CA LEU A 126 27.00 -59.00 -10.81
C LEU A 126 27.80 -58.81 -12.10
N ILE A 127 27.25 -58.07 -13.07
CA ILE A 127 27.89 -57.81 -14.37
C ILE A 127 29.12 -56.90 -14.25
N ASP A 128 30.03 -56.99 -15.22
CA ASP A 128 31.14 -56.04 -15.34
C ASP A 128 30.64 -54.71 -15.95
N PHE A 129 30.53 -53.70 -15.10
CA PHE A 129 30.14 -52.34 -15.47
C PHE A 129 31.03 -51.76 -16.58
N ARG A 130 32.35 -52.01 -16.54
CA ARG A 130 33.29 -51.44 -17.53
C ARG A 130 33.08 -52.05 -18.91
N GLU A 131 32.85 -53.36 -18.98
CA GLU A 131 32.55 -54.07 -20.22
C GLU A 131 31.29 -53.50 -20.90
N HIS A 132 30.29 -53.15 -20.09
CA HIS A 132 29.05 -52.54 -20.55
C HIS A 132 29.08 -51.01 -20.66
N ARG A 133 30.25 -50.38 -20.49
CA ARG A 133 30.44 -48.91 -20.51
C ARG A 133 29.48 -48.19 -19.53
N LEU A 134 29.33 -48.73 -18.35
CA LEU A 134 28.50 -48.22 -17.24
C LEU A 134 29.40 -47.78 -16.08
N SER A 135 28.94 -46.80 -15.30
CA SER A 135 29.58 -46.38 -14.05
C SER A 135 28.82 -46.91 -12.83
N ARG A 136 29.55 -47.25 -11.75
CA ARG A 136 28.95 -47.62 -10.46
C ARG A 136 28.48 -46.41 -9.65
N ASP A 137 29.02 -45.23 -9.95
CA ASP A 137 28.73 -43.99 -9.23
C ASP A 137 27.45 -43.30 -9.74
N ILE A 138 26.94 -43.74 -10.90
CA ILE A 138 25.76 -43.18 -11.55
C ILE A 138 24.60 -44.14 -11.35
N ALA A 139 23.53 -43.63 -10.76
CA ALA A 139 22.39 -44.44 -10.38
C ALA A 139 21.62 -45.02 -11.59
N ASP A 140 21.46 -44.22 -12.66
CA ASP A 140 20.93 -44.68 -13.95
C ASP A 140 21.71 -45.86 -14.53
N ASP A 141 23.04 -45.80 -14.46
CA ASP A 141 23.91 -46.85 -15.00
C ASP A 141 23.77 -48.13 -14.18
N HIS A 142 23.55 -47.97 -12.88
CA HIS A 142 23.26 -49.06 -11.96
C HIS A 142 21.89 -49.70 -12.22
N LEU A 143 20.86 -48.92 -12.55
CA LEU A 143 19.56 -49.42 -12.97
C LEU A 143 19.64 -50.20 -14.29
N ILE A 144 20.41 -49.70 -15.26
CA ILE A 144 20.69 -50.41 -16.51
C ILE A 144 21.44 -51.72 -16.23
N ALA A 145 22.41 -51.71 -15.32
CA ALA A 145 23.14 -52.91 -14.93
C ALA A 145 22.21 -53.97 -14.32
N SER A 146 21.32 -53.56 -13.40
CA SER A 146 20.30 -54.44 -12.84
C SER A 146 19.37 -55.00 -13.91
N ALA A 147 18.96 -54.21 -14.91
CA ALA A 147 18.13 -54.70 -16.01
C ALA A 147 18.85 -55.76 -16.89
N LEU A 148 20.13 -55.55 -17.18
CA LEU A 148 20.94 -56.50 -17.97
C LEU A 148 21.17 -57.81 -17.22
N ASP A 149 21.57 -57.70 -15.95
CA ASP A 149 21.79 -58.83 -15.06
C ASP A 149 20.49 -59.65 -14.92
N TRP A 150 19.38 -58.98 -14.63
CA TRP A 150 18.06 -59.59 -14.52
C TRP A 150 17.65 -60.34 -15.79
N SER A 151 17.75 -59.68 -16.95
CA SER A 151 17.42 -60.29 -18.24
C SER A 151 18.27 -61.53 -18.52
N SER A 152 19.55 -61.52 -18.12
CA SER A 152 20.43 -62.68 -18.27
C SER A 152 20.02 -63.87 -17.39
N ARG A 153 19.56 -63.60 -16.15
CA ARG A 153 19.11 -64.61 -15.18
C ARG A 153 17.72 -65.17 -15.47
N SER A 154 16.78 -64.31 -15.84
CA SER A 154 15.39 -64.71 -16.08
C SER A 154 15.18 -65.32 -17.47
N GLY A 155 16.09 -65.07 -18.43
CA GLY A 155 15.94 -65.45 -19.84
C GLY A 155 14.73 -64.77 -20.51
N GLY A 156 14.17 -63.74 -19.88
CA GLY A 156 13.03 -62.94 -20.30
C GLY A 156 13.46 -61.61 -20.92
N GLY A 157 12.51 -60.96 -21.60
CA GLY A 157 12.69 -59.58 -22.06
C GLY A 157 12.58 -58.63 -20.89
N ALA A 158 13.54 -57.70 -20.78
CA ALA A 158 13.51 -56.63 -19.78
C ALA A 158 13.18 -55.28 -20.42
N ALA A 159 12.41 -54.47 -19.70
CA ALA A 159 12.12 -53.09 -20.02
C ALA A 159 12.44 -52.18 -18.83
N ILE A 160 12.92 -50.97 -19.10
CA ILE A 160 13.02 -49.91 -18.10
C ILE A 160 11.96 -48.85 -18.38
N VAL A 161 11.32 -48.37 -17.34
CA VAL A 161 10.37 -47.28 -17.40
C VAL A 161 11.01 -46.04 -16.80
N SER A 162 11.16 -45.01 -17.62
CA SER A 162 11.66 -43.70 -17.19
C SER A 162 11.08 -42.60 -18.05
N ALA A 163 10.98 -41.41 -17.48
CA ALA A 163 10.62 -40.19 -18.19
C ALA A 163 11.88 -39.42 -18.68
N ASP A 164 13.09 -39.87 -18.30
CA ASP A 164 14.33 -39.18 -18.66
C ASP A 164 14.82 -39.59 -20.06
N SER A 165 14.96 -38.58 -20.92
CA SER A 165 15.58 -38.70 -22.25
C SER A 165 17.05 -39.11 -22.21
N GLY A 166 17.79 -38.80 -21.14
CA GLY A 166 19.19 -39.20 -20.96
C GLY A 166 19.36 -40.72 -20.86
N LEU A 167 18.43 -41.39 -20.19
CA LEU A 167 18.40 -42.85 -20.07
C LEU A 167 18.14 -43.52 -21.43
N ALA A 168 17.28 -42.92 -22.26
CA ALA A 168 16.98 -43.42 -23.61
C ALA A 168 18.21 -43.53 -24.49
N LEU A 169 19.13 -42.55 -24.39
CA LEU A 169 20.37 -42.56 -25.16
C LEU A 169 21.30 -43.70 -24.74
N LYS A 170 21.39 -43.97 -23.43
CA LYS A 170 22.24 -45.05 -22.88
C LYS A 170 21.73 -46.45 -23.19
N LEU A 171 20.42 -46.60 -23.34
CA LEU A 171 19.77 -47.86 -23.71
C LEU A 171 19.88 -48.16 -25.21
N ARG A 172 20.26 -47.19 -26.04
CA ARG A 172 20.41 -47.37 -27.48
C ARG A 172 21.49 -48.42 -27.79
N GLY A 173 21.07 -49.54 -28.38
CA GLY A 173 21.96 -50.65 -28.74
C GLY A 173 22.08 -51.75 -27.67
N ARG A 174 21.31 -51.68 -26.58
CA ARG A 174 21.20 -52.74 -25.55
C ARG A 174 19.92 -53.56 -25.75
N PRO A 175 19.85 -54.81 -25.29
CA PRO A 175 18.66 -55.66 -25.40
C PRO A 175 17.54 -55.27 -24.40
N ILE A 176 17.50 -54.03 -23.93
CA ILE A 176 16.52 -53.53 -22.95
C ILE A 176 15.62 -52.51 -23.65
N ARG A 177 14.31 -52.66 -23.49
CA ARG A 177 13.33 -51.73 -24.04
C ARG A 177 13.11 -50.55 -23.10
N LEU A 178 13.07 -49.32 -23.60
CA LEU A 178 12.56 -48.18 -22.84
C LEU A 178 11.05 -48.04 -23.03
N ILE A 179 10.32 -47.85 -21.94
CA ILE A 179 8.90 -47.49 -21.92
C ILE A 179 8.79 -46.09 -21.31
N GLN A 180 8.27 -45.12 -22.08
CA GLN A 180 7.95 -43.80 -21.55
C GLN A 180 6.50 -43.78 -21.08
N LEU A 181 6.26 -43.27 -19.87
CA LEU A 181 4.89 -43.12 -19.37
C LEU A 181 4.20 -41.94 -20.05
N PRO A 182 2.94 -42.09 -20.51
CA PRO A 182 2.15 -40.99 -21.00
C PRO A 182 1.87 -39.92 -19.93
N GLU A 183 1.81 -38.66 -20.35
CA GLU A 183 1.60 -37.49 -19.46
C GLU A 183 0.29 -37.56 -18.65
N GLN A 184 -0.71 -38.33 -19.11
CA GLN A 184 -1.97 -38.54 -18.39
C GLN A 184 -1.81 -39.17 -17.00
N TYR A 185 -0.70 -39.88 -16.78
CA TYR A 185 -0.35 -40.49 -15.50
C TYR A 185 0.53 -39.58 -14.64
N ARG A 186 1.00 -38.44 -15.17
CA ARG A 186 1.86 -37.52 -14.43
C ARG A 186 1.04 -36.71 -13.44
N LEU A 187 1.58 -36.55 -12.23
CA LEU A 187 0.99 -35.70 -11.20
C LEU A 187 1.36 -34.23 -11.46
N PRO A 188 0.51 -33.26 -11.07
CA PRO A 188 0.84 -31.84 -11.19
C PRO A 188 2.16 -31.51 -10.47
N ASP A 189 3.00 -30.68 -11.10
CA ASP A 189 4.29 -30.28 -10.55
C ASP A 189 4.09 -29.50 -9.24
N ALA A 190 4.73 -29.97 -8.17
CA ALA A 190 4.56 -29.43 -6.82
C ALA A 190 4.95 -27.94 -6.71
N ILE A 191 5.84 -27.46 -7.57
CA ILE A 191 6.34 -26.07 -7.61
C ILE A 191 5.27 -25.09 -8.11
N ASP A 192 4.39 -25.52 -9.02
CA ASP A 192 3.40 -24.62 -9.62
C ASP A 192 2.27 -24.27 -8.65
N ALA A 193 1.91 -25.21 -7.77
CA ALA A 193 0.93 -24.98 -6.72
C ALA A 193 1.41 -23.94 -5.69
N GLU A 194 2.66 -24.05 -5.21
CA GLU A 194 3.23 -23.11 -4.23
C GLU A 194 3.38 -21.70 -4.82
N ARG A 195 3.82 -21.59 -6.09
CA ARG A 195 3.90 -20.30 -6.78
C ARG A 195 2.54 -19.66 -7.03
N ALA A 196 1.48 -20.45 -7.22
CA ALA A 196 0.13 -19.93 -7.34
C ALA A 196 -0.37 -19.39 -5.99
N GLU A 197 -0.19 -20.14 -4.91
CA GLU A 197 -0.58 -19.75 -3.56
C GLU A 197 0.15 -18.48 -3.08
N LEU A 198 1.47 -18.39 -3.30
CA LEU A 198 2.25 -17.20 -2.97
C LEU A 198 1.78 -15.95 -3.72
N ARG A 199 1.32 -16.10 -4.97
CA ARG A 199 0.77 -14.98 -5.75
C ARG A 199 -0.58 -14.53 -5.20
N GLU A 200 -1.43 -15.46 -4.79
CA GLU A 200 -2.74 -15.10 -4.22
C GLU A 200 -2.59 -14.46 -2.84
N LEU A 201 -1.79 -15.05 -1.96
CA LEU A 201 -1.50 -14.49 -0.63
C LEU A 201 -0.92 -13.08 -0.72
N ARG A 202 -0.01 -12.83 -1.67
CA ARG A 202 0.52 -11.46 -1.90
C ARG A 202 -0.57 -10.50 -2.35
N ARG A 203 -1.46 -10.91 -3.24
CA ARG A 203 -2.58 -10.08 -3.69
C ARG A 203 -3.58 -9.78 -2.58
N GLU A 204 -3.82 -10.71 -1.68
CA GLU A 204 -4.66 -10.48 -0.50
C GLU A 204 -4.00 -9.51 0.47
N LEU A 205 -2.71 -9.69 0.74
CA LEU A 205 -1.95 -8.78 1.59
C LEU A 205 -1.95 -7.34 1.05
N ASP A 206 -1.75 -7.17 -0.25
CA ASP A 206 -1.77 -5.85 -0.90
C ASP A 206 -3.17 -5.22 -0.86
N ARG A 207 -4.23 -6.03 -1.05
CA ARG A 207 -5.63 -5.57 -0.90
C ARG A 207 -5.93 -5.09 0.51
N GLU A 208 -5.51 -5.83 1.53
CA GLU A 208 -5.74 -5.45 2.93
C GLU A 208 -4.89 -4.24 3.35
N ARG A 209 -3.65 -4.13 2.87
CA ARG A 209 -2.82 -2.94 3.09
C ARG A 209 -3.38 -1.69 2.42
N ALA A 210 -3.94 -1.84 1.23
CA ALA A 210 -4.56 -0.72 0.51
C ALA A 210 -5.83 -0.20 1.22
N ARG A 211 -6.50 -1.03 2.03
CA ARG A 211 -7.70 -0.71 2.82
C ARG A 211 -7.37 -0.07 4.17
N ARG A 212 -6.45 0.90 4.20
CA ARG A 212 -6.17 1.67 5.41
C ARG A 212 -6.31 3.16 5.15
N PRO A 213 -6.80 3.95 6.13
CA PRO A 213 -6.72 5.40 6.02
C PRO A 213 -5.25 5.83 6.03
N LYS A 214 -4.94 6.90 5.32
CA LYS A 214 -3.60 7.48 5.25
C LYS A 214 -3.72 8.94 5.64
N LEU A 215 -3.58 9.20 6.93
CA LEU A 215 -3.72 10.54 7.50
C LEU A 215 -2.42 11.32 7.34
N VAL A 216 -2.54 12.56 6.87
CA VAL A 216 -1.45 13.51 6.69
C VAL A 216 -1.91 14.85 7.27
N PHE A 217 -1.04 15.47 8.05
CA PHE A 217 -1.28 16.79 8.62
C PHE A 217 -0.27 17.77 8.04
N GLN A 218 -0.73 18.88 7.49
CA GLN A 218 0.09 19.78 6.68
C GLN A 218 -0.37 21.24 6.80
N PHE A 219 0.51 22.18 6.49
CA PHE A 219 0.15 23.58 6.30
C PHE A 219 -0.73 23.76 5.06
N ILE A 220 -1.74 24.62 5.15
CA ILE A 220 -2.64 24.92 4.02
C ILE A 220 -1.86 25.51 2.83
N GLU A 221 -0.88 26.38 3.11
CA GLU A 221 -0.17 27.14 2.09
C GLU A 221 1.22 26.59 1.74
N GLY A 222 1.69 25.52 2.40
CA GLY A 222 3.08 25.05 2.27
C GLY A 222 3.29 23.54 2.33
N GLY A 223 2.24 22.74 2.53
CA GLY A 223 2.40 21.30 2.72
C GLY A 223 3.19 21.00 4.01
N ALA A 224 4.33 20.32 3.91
CA ALA A 224 5.15 19.98 5.09
C ALA A 224 6.06 21.12 5.59
N SER A 225 6.24 22.18 4.78
CA SER A 225 7.08 23.31 5.15
C SER A 225 6.45 24.64 4.78
N LEU A 226 6.38 25.56 5.75
CA LEU A 226 5.88 26.90 5.53
C LEU A 226 7.02 27.90 5.66
N THR A 227 7.08 28.88 4.76
CA THR A 227 7.99 30.02 4.89
C THR A 227 7.14 31.25 5.17
N VAL A 228 7.36 31.88 6.31
CA VAL A 228 6.61 33.07 6.73
C VAL A 228 7.56 34.24 6.91
N SER A 229 7.11 35.41 6.49
CA SER A 229 7.70 36.71 6.83
C SER A 229 6.67 37.47 7.66
N PRO A 230 7.05 38.07 8.80
CA PRO A 230 6.17 39.02 9.47
C PRO A 230 5.87 40.17 8.51
N GLU A 231 4.60 40.59 8.43
CA GLU A 231 4.24 41.82 7.72
C GLU A 231 4.62 43.02 8.59
N PRO A 232 5.33 44.02 8.05
CA PRO A 232 5.69 45.20 8.82
C PRO A 232 4.43 46.00 9.15
N VAL A 233 4.23 46.30 10.43
CA VAL A 233 3.13 47.17 10.86
C VAL A 233 3.37 48.60 10.39
N GLU A 234 2.37 49.20 9.72
CA GLU A 234 2.45 50.60 9.31
C GLU A 234 2.57 51.53 10.52
N GLU A 235 3.59 52.40 10.53
CA GLU A 235 3.76 53.37 11.60
C GLU A 235 2.74 54.52 11.46
N PRO A 236 1.98 54.84 12.52
CA PRO A 236 1.08 55.99 12.51
C PRO A 236 1.86 57.30 12.43
N LEU A 237 1.21 58.35 11.92
CA LEU A 237 1.81 59.67 11.78
C LEU A 237 2.43 60.17 13.10
N SER A 238 3.57 60.84 12.99
CA SER A 238 4.22 61.41 14.17
C SER A 238 3.36 62.53 14.77
N LEU A 239 3.55 62.77 16.08
CA LEU A 239 2.86 63.87 16.77
C LEU A 239 3.12 65.24 16.10
N ALA A 240 4.27 65.43 15.46
CA ALA A 240 4.60 66.66 14.74
C ALA A 240 3.79 66.82 13.45
N GLU A 241 3.59 65.73 12.70
CA GLU A 241 2.78 65.71 11.49
C GLU A 241 1.30 65.91 11.82
N ILE A 242 0.80 65.21 12.85
CA ILE A 242 -0.57 65.40 13.34
C ILE A 242 -0.82 66.82 13.83
N ARG A 243 0.15 67.45 14.52
CA ARG A 243 0.09 68.87 14.91
C ARG A 243 0.07 69.81 13.69
N THR A 244 0.69 69.42 12.60
CA THR A 244 0.67 70.19 11.35
C THR A 244 -0.68 70.05 10.63
N SER A 245 -1.28 68.86 10.66
CA SER A 245 -2.60 68.58 10.09
C SER A 245 -3.74 69.26 10.86
N PHE A 246 -3.59 69.43 12.17
CA PHE A 246 -4.56 70.12 13.02
C PHE A 246 -3.93 71.33 13.73
N PRO A 247 -3.73 72.46 13.02
CA PRO A 247 -3.23 73.68 13.63
C PRO A 247 -4.27 74.29 14.58
N PRO A 248 -3.85 75.02 15.63
CA PRO A 248 -4.75 75.75 16.51
C PRO A 248 -5.55 76.79 15.72
N LEU A 249 -6.85 76.88 16.00
CA LEU A 249 -7.74 77.78 15.29
C LEU A 249 -7.62 79.20 15.86
N GLY A 250 -7.39 80.17 14.99
CA GLY A 250 -7.44 81.60 15.33
C GLY A 250 -8.88 82.13 15.30
N PHE A 251 -9.16 83.15 16.11
CA PHE A 251 -10.49 83.78 16.11
C PHE A 251 -10.85 84.41 14.75
N ASP A 252 -9.87 84.99 14.05
CA ASP A 252 -10.05 85.54 12.71
C ASP A 252 -10.41 84.47 11.66
N GLU A 253 -9.78 83.30 11.75
CA GLU A 253 -10.07 82.15 10.87
C GLU A 253 -11.46 81.58 11.17
N TYR A 254 -11.85 81.51 12.45
CA TYR A 254 -13.19 81.12 12.87
C TYR A 254 -14.26 82.08 12.32
N MET A 255 -14.03 83.40 12.38
CA MET A 255 -14.95 84.38 11.77
C MET A 255 -15.01 84.24 10.24
N ALA A 256 -13.86 84.01 9.59
CA ALA A 256 -13.77 83.82 8.14
C ALA A 256 -14.50 82.55 7.66
N SER A 257 -14.67 81.55 8.53
CA SER A 257 -15.39 80.30 8.23
C SER A 257 -16.93 80.42 8.22
N ASP A 258 -17.48 81.62 8.49
CA ASP A 258 -18.93 81.84 8.56
C ASP A 258 -19.58 82.03 7.18
N GLU A 259 -20.10 80.94 6.62
CA GLU A 259 -20.77 80.86 5.32
C GLU A 259 -22.23 81.38 5.30
N ARG A 260 -22.76 81.88 6.43
CA ARG A 260 -24.16 82.32 6.50
C ARG A 260 -24.45 83.50 5.56
N SER A 261 -25.35 83.31 4.61
CA SER A 261 -25.79 84.38 3.70
C SER A 261 -26.93 85.19 4.34
N GLY A 262 -26.68 86.45 4.71
CA GLY A 262 -27.70 87.37 5.24
C GLY A 262 -27.14 88.67 5.83
N SER A 263 -27.90 89.77 5.69
CA SER A 263 -27.54 91.10 6.21
C SER A 263 -28.08 91.28 7.63
N GLY A 264 -27.44 90.65 8.61
CA GLY A 264 -27.73 90.83 10.04
C GLY A 264 -26.44 91.04 10.84
N PRO A 265 -26.49 91.74 11.99
CA PRO A 265 -25.31 91.91 12.85
C PRO A 265 -24.83 90.54 13.33
N ARG A 266 -23.56 90.22 13.05
CA ARG A 266 -22.92 88.98 13.48
C ARG A 266 -22.23 89.22 14.82
N VAL A 267 -22.59 88.43 15.83
CA VAL A 267 -21.89 88.39 17.12
C VAL A 267 -21.14 87.07 17.17
N TYR A 268 -19.83 87.14 17.35
CA TYR A 268 -18.95 85.98 17.48
C TYR A 268 -18.47 85.89 18.92
N GLU A 269 -18.49 84.69 19.48
CA GLU A 269 -17.95 84.38 20.80
C GLU A 269 -16.60 83.69 20.61
N GLU A 270 -15.61 84.02 21.45
CA GLU A 270 -14.29 83.38 21.45
C GLU A 270 -14.31 81.98 22.10
N GLU A 271 -15.33 81.69 22.90
CA GLU A 271 -15.46 80.46 23.69
C GLU A 271 -15.43 79.16 22.84
N PRO A 272 -16.09 79.06 21.67
CA PRO A 272 -15.97 77.89 20.79
C PRO A 272 -14.54 77.64 20.29
N VAL A 273 -13.77 78.69 20.03
CA VAL A 273 -12.36 78.59 19.59
C VAL A 273 -11.49 78.13 20.76
N ALA A 274 -11.70 78.71 21.95
CA ALA A 274 -10.99 78.30 23.16
C ALA A 274 -11.29 76.84 23.56
N ASN A 275 -12.54 76.39 23.41
CA ASN A 275 -12.95 75.01 23.69
C ASN A 275 -12.36 74.03 22.66
N TYR A 276 -12.33 74.40 21.38
CA TYR A 276 -11.67 73.62 20.32
C TYR A 276 -10.17 73.46 20.60
N ASN A 277 -9.46 74.55 20.86
CA ASN A 277 -8.01 74.50 21.11
C ASN A 277 -7.69 73.69 22.38
N ARG A 278 -8.52 73.77 23.43
CA ARG A 278 -8.37 72.93 24.63
C ARG A 278 -8.64 71.44 24.34
N ALA A 279 -9.68 71.14 23.55
CA ALA A 279 -9.96 69.77 23.12
C ALA A 279 -8.85 69.21 22.23
N LEU A 280 -8.20 70.07 21.45
CA LEU A 280 -7.06 69.73 20.60
C LEU A 280 -5.81 69.40 21.42
N GLU A 281 -5.54 70.15 22.50
CA GLU A 281 -4.48 69.81 23.46
C GLU A 281 -4.73 68.45 24.13
N ALA A 282 -5.97 68.18 24.55
CA ALA A 282 -6.37 66.89 25.11
C ALA A 282 -6.19 65.75 24.08
N PHE A 283 -6.63 65.96 22.84
CA PHE A 283 -6.43 65.04 21.73
C PHE A 283 -4.94 64.72 21.49
N PHE A 284 -4.05 65.71 21.52
CA PHE A 284 -2.61 65.45 21.36
C PHE A 284 -2.03 64.63 22.50
N GLY A 285 -2.55 64.79 23.73
CA GLY A 285 -2.20 63.93 24.87
C GLY A 285 -2.67 62.48 24.67
N ASP A 286 -3.94 62.31 24.29
CA ASP A 286 -4.53 61.00 24.00
C ASP A 286 -3.83 60.31 22.82
N TYR A 287 -3.43 61.08 21.80
CA TYR A 287 -2.68 60.59 20.64
C TYR A 287 -1.26 60.16 21.04
N GLN A 288 -0.60 60.88 21.94
CA GLN A 288 0.70 60.46 22.47
C GLN A 288 0.60 59.13 23.22
N ASP A 289 -0.44 58.95 24.03
CA ASP A 289 -0.71 57.68 24.72
C ASP A 289 -1.05 56.55 23.72
N PHE A 290 -1.76 56.87 22.65
CA PHE A 290 -2.03 55.96 21.53
C PHE A 290 -0.73 55.50 20.86
N LEU A 291 0.20 56.42 20.51
CA LEU A 291 1.48 56.07 19.88
C LEU A 291 2.31 55.10 20.74
N VAL A 292 2.31 55.28 22.07
CA VAL A 292 3.01 54.36 22.99
C VAL A 292 2.37 52.97 22.98
N LYS A 293 1.03 52.91 23.05
CA LYS A 293 0.29 51.63 22.99
C LYS A 293 0.45 50.95 21.64
N HIS A 294 0.41 51.72 20.56
CA HIS A 294 0.58 51.23 19.19
C HIS A 294 1.96 50.64 18.99
N ARG A 295 3.03 51.31 19.44
CA ARG A 295 4.39 50.75 19.35
C ARG A 295 4.51 49.43 20.12
N ALA A 296 3.97 49.36 21.35
CA ALA A 296 4.00 48.14 22.14
C ALA A 296 3.19 46.99 21.50
N TRP A 297 2.09 47.31 20.83
CA TRP A 297 1.30 46.36 20.06
C TRP A 297 2.03 45.91 18.78
N ALA A 298 2.59 46.86 18.00
CA ALA A 298 3.34 46.59 16.78
C ALA A 298 4.55 45.69 17.05
N GLU A 299 5.31 45.94 18.11
CA GLU A 299 6.42 45.07 18.53
C GLU A 299 5.97 43.64 18.86
N LEU A 300 4.74 43.45 19.32
CA LEU A 300 4.17 42.12 19.59
C LEU A 300 3.67 41.45 18.30
N GLU A 301 3.09 42.24 17.39
CA GLU A 301 2.58 41.77 16.11
C GLU A 301 3.73 41.33 15.19
N ASP A 302 4.83 42.10 15.13
CA ASP A 302 6.05 41.77 14.39
C ASP A 302 6.70 40.45 14.85
N ARG A 303 6.37 40.00 16.08
CA ARG A 303 6.83 38.73 16.66
C ARG A 303 5.76 37.64 16.68
N THR A 304 4.64 37.84 15.98
CA THR A 304 3.53 36.89 15.93
C THR A 304 3.40 36.33 14.51
N ILE A 305 3.19 35.03 14.42
CA ILE A 305 3.05 34.31 13.15
C ILE A 305 1.72 33.58 13.14
N GLU A 306 1.00 33.73 12.04
CA GLU A 306 -0.21 32.98 11.78
C GLU A 306 0.12 31.62 11.13
N LEU A 307 -0.35 30.53 11.73
CA LEU A 307 -0.22 29.17 11.20
C LEU A 307 -1.58 28.53 10.97
N SER A 308 -1.82 28.09 9.74
CA SER A 308 -3.04 27.39 9.33
C SER A 308 -2.73 25.97 8.85
N PHE A 309 -3.47 24.98 9.35
CA PHE A 309 -3.22 23.57 9.08
C PHE A 309 -4.45 22.88 8.46
N ALA A 310 -4.22 21.73 7.83
CA ALA A 310 -5.25 20.84 7.35
C ALA A 310 -4.89 19.38 7.64
N LEU A 311 -5.89 18.62 8.08
CA LEU A 311 -5.83 17.17 8.19
C LEU A 311 -6.45 16.55 6.94
N ALA A 312 -5.67 15.77 6.19
CA ALA A 312 -6.10 15.08 4.98
C ALA A 312 -6.05 13.57 5.15
N ASN A 313 -7.05 12.86 4.62
CA ASN A 313 -7.04 11.40 4.52
C ASN A 313 -6.85 10.99 3.07
N LEU A 314 -5.63 10.63 2.71
CA LEU A 314 -5.25 10.16 1.37
C LEU A 314 -5.41 8.64 1.20
N GLY A 315 -5.99 7.96 2.20
CA GLY A 315 -6.23 6.53 2.17
C GLY A 315 -7.51 6.17 1.43
N SER A 316 -7.83 4.88 1.38
CA SER A 316 -9.04 4.38 0.71
C SER A 316 -10.23 4.15 1.67
N LEU A 317 -9.98 4.20 2.98
CA LEU A 317 -11.01 4.09 4.03
C LEU A 317 -11.16 5.39 4.80
N PRO A 318 -12.36 5.70 5.31
CA PRO A 318 -12.54 6.76 6.29
C PRO A 318 -11.77 6.44 7.57
N ALA A 319 -11.36 7.49 8.29
CA ALA A 319 -10.80 7.38 9.64
C ALA A 319 -11.79 7.97 10.64
N SER A 320 -11.90 7.35 11.81
CA SER A 320 -12.73 7.81 12.90
C SER A 320 -11.91 8.05 14.17
N ASN A 321 -12.43 8.92 15.04
CA ASN A 321 -11.83 9.26 16.32
C ASN A 321 -10.35 9.63 16.19
N ILE A 322 -10.09 10.67 15.40
CA ILE A 322 -8.75 11.11 15.07
C ILE A 322 -8.32 12.16 16.07
N ASP A 323 -7.21 11.89 16.75
CA ASP A 323 -6.55 12.84 17.63
C ASP A 323 -5.23 13.26 16.99
N VAL A 324 -5.02 14.57 16.85
CA VAL A 324 -3.78 15.15 16.37
C VAL A 324 -3.16 15.96 17.49
N ARG A 325 -1.93 15.61 17.87
CA ARG A 325 -1.13 16.34 18.84
C ARG A 325 0.03 17.03 18.15
N LEU A 326 0.12 18.34 18.33
CA LEU A 326 1.27 19.16 17.94
C LEU A 326 2.11 19.46 19.17
N GLU A 327 3.42 19.29 19.04
CA GLU A 327 4.40 19.68 20.05
C GLU A 327 5.28 20.80 19.50
N PHE A 328 5.24 21.94 20.19
CA PHE A 328 5.99 23.13 19.84
C PHE A 328 7.21 23.31 20.75
N PRO A 329 8.28 23.97 20.26
CA PRO A 329 9.43 24.29 21.09
C PRO A 329 9.10 25.14 22.31
N SER A 330 9.89 25.05 23.37
CA SER A 330 9.62 25.74 24.64
C SER A 330 9.74 27.27 24.60
N TYR A 331 10.35 27.84 23.55
CA TYR A 331 10.58 29.28 23.41
C TYR A 331 9.48 30.00 22.62
N VAL A 332 8.44 29.27 22.18
CA VAL A 332 7.27 29.87 21.54
C VAL A 332 6.06 29.87 22.47
N THR A 333 5.27 30.93 22.40
CA THR A 333 3.98 31.03 23.08
C THR A 333 2.85 30.85 22.08
N LEU A 334 1.93 29.93 22.36
CA LEU A 334 0.79 29.65 21.50
C LEU A 334 -0.45 30.44 21.93
N MET A 335 -1.15 30.99 20.95
CA MET A 335 -2.33 31.81 21.16
C MET A 335 -3.43 31.41 20.17
N ASN A 336 -4.67 31.42 20.65
CA ASN A 336 -5.85 31.36 19.80
C ASN A 336 -6.29 32.80 19.47
N GLU A 337 -7.11 32.95 18.43
CA GLU A 337 -7.67 34.24 17.99
C GLU A 337 -8.25 35.09 19.14
N ALA A 338 -8.94 34.46 20.09
CA ALA A 338 -9.52 35.15 21.26
C ALA A 338 -8.50 35.76 22.23
N ASN A 339 -7.24 35.33 22.19
CA ASN A 339 -6.19 35.78 23.10
C ASN A 339 -5.24 36.79 22.46
N VAL A 340 -5.37 37.06 21.16
CA VAL A 340 -4.54 38.04 20.44
C VAL A 340 -4.87 39.45 20.94
N PRO A 341 -3.88 40.30 21.29
CA PRO A 341 -4.15 41.67 21.70
C PRO A 341 -4.78 42.46 20.55
N SER A 342 -5.90 43.13 20.83
CA SER A 342 -6.54 44.02 19.85
C SER A 342 -5.68 45.25 19.58
N GLU A 343 -5.64 45.67 18.31
CA GLU A 343 -5.04 46.94 17.90
C GLU A 343 -5.57 48.12 18.73
N PRO A 344 -4.70 49.01 19.22
CA PRO A 344 -5.13 50.23 19.90
C PRO A 344 -6.01 51.10 19.00
N ILE A 345 -7.06 51.68 19.57
CA ILE A 345 -7.99 52.53 18.81
C ILE A 345 -7.40 53.94 18.71
N GLU A 346 -7.25 54.45 17.50
CA GLU A 346 -6.83 55.84 17.24
C GLU A 346 -7.88 56.83 17.81
N PRO A 347 -7.47 57.88 18.54
CA PRO A 347 -8.41 58.86 19.09
C PRO A 347 -9.05 59.70 17.98
N ASP A 348 -10.30 60.09 18.17
CA ASP A 348 -11.01 60.96 17.23
C ASP A 348 -10.52 62.42 17.38
N ALA A 349 -10.15 63.06 16.27
CA ALA A 349 -9.82 64.49 16.27
C ALA A 349 -11.05 65.35 16.64
N PRO A 350 -10.88 66.46 17.39
CA PRO A 350 -11.98 67.34 17.74
C PRO A 350 -12.58 68.00 16.51
N ALA A 351 -13.91 68.10 16.47
CA ALA A 351 -14.60 68.76 15.37
C ALA A 351 -14.31 70.27 15.37
N ARG A 352 -13.92 70.81 14.22
CA ARG A 352 -13.72 72.27 14.06
C ARG A 352 -15.06 73.00 14.28
N PRO A 353 -15.10 74.04 15.12
CA PRO A 353 -16.33 74.79 15.37
C PRO A 353 -16.72 75.58 14.13
N THR A 354 -17.98 75.50 13.73
CA THR A 354 -18.55 76.28 12.62
C THR A 354 -19.56 77.32 13.16
N PRO A 355 -19.40 78.61 12.84
CA PRO A 355 -20.30 79.66 13.31
C PRO A 355 -21.78 79.39 12.96
N GLY A 356 -22.66 79.47 13.97
CA GLY A 356 -24.11 79.33 13.77
C GLY A 356 -24.64 77.91 13.63
N ARG A 357 -23.78 76.88 13.64
CA ARG A 357 -24.21 75.47 13.74
C ARG A 357 -24.27 75.08 15.22
N ARG A 358 -25.45 74.69 15.72
CA ARG A 358 -25.55 74.09 17.06
C ARG A 358 -24.76 72.77 17.06
N PRO A 359 -24.04 72.43 18.14
CA PRO A 359 -23.34 71.15 18.20
C PRO A 359 -24.36 70.03 18.05
N GLU A 360 -24.18 69.17 17.04
CA GLU A 360 -24.88 67.90 16.98
C GLU A 360 -24.39 67.06 18.16
N VAL A 361 -25.28 66.79 19.11
CA VAL A 361 -25.03 65.80 20.16
C VAL A 361 -25.01 64.44 19.48
N VAL A 362 -23.84 64.02 19.01
CA VAL A 362 -23.63 62.66 18.50
C VAL A 362 -23.47 61.74 19.71
N THR A 363 -24.56 61.15 20.17
CA THR A 363 -24.51 59.97 21.04
C THR A 363 -23.95 58.80 20.22
N LYS A 364 -22.64 58.54 20.31
CA LYS A 364 -22.05 57.31 19.79
C LYS A 364 -22.55 56.13 20.64
N PHE A 365 -23.43 55.30 20.09
CA PHE A 365 -23.72 53.98 20.66
C PHE A 365 -22.55 53.05 20.34
N ARG A 366 -21.85 52.56 21.37
CA ARG A 366 -20.97 51.40 21.26
C ARG A 366 -21.83 50.15 21.11
N ALA A 367 -21.78 49.51 19.95
CA ALA A 367 -22.24 48.14 19.80
C ALA A 367 -21.20 47.22 20.45
N ILE A 368 -21.60 46.51 21.49
CA ILE A 368 -20.85 45.38 22.03
C ILE A 368 -21.23 44.18 21.14
N SER A 369 -20.30 43.72 20.31
CA SER A 369 -20.41 42.39 19.70
C SER A 369 -20.17 41.35 20.80
N LEU A 370 -21.24 40.64 21.16
CA LEU A 370 -21.16 39.41 21.95
C LEU A 370 -20.83 38.27 20.98
N GLY A 371 -19.61 37.75 21.09
CA GLY A 371 -19.17 36.56 20.37
C GLY A 371 -20.05 35.36 20.72
N SER A 372 -20.38 34.57 19.69
CA SER A 372 -21.02 33.26 19.86
C SER A 372 -19.94 32.20 20.00
N ASP A 373 -19.73 31.68 21.21
CA ASP A 373 -18.96 30.46 21.42
C ASP A 373 -19.82 29.25 21.03
N SER A 374 -19.59 28.75 19.83
CA SER A 374 -19.92 27.37 19.47
C SER A 374 -18.62 26.60 19.38
N PHE A 375 -18.37 25.70 20.34
CA PHE A 375 -17.26 24.75 20.30
C PHE A 375 -17.38 23.88 19.06
N ALA A 376 -16.60 24.21 18.04
CA ALA A 376 -16.61 23.56 16.75
C ALA A 376 -15.61 22.40 16.69
N GLU A 377 -15.97 21.41 15.87
CA GLU A 377 -15.07 20.33 15.43
C GLU A 377 -13.75 20.92 14.91
N GLY A 378 -12.61 20.41 15.37
CA GLY A 378 -11.29 20.94 14.99
C GLY A 378 -10.78 22.14 15.80
N ALA A 379 -11.43 22.51 16.91
CA ALA A 379 -10.95 23.53 17.84
C ALA A 379 -9.64 23.12 18.52
N ALA A 380 -8.67 24.05 18.55
CA ALA A 380 -7.39 23.86 19.20
C ALA A 380 -7.53 23.85 20.73
N GLN A 381 -7.16 22.74 21.36
CA GLN A 381 -7.03 22.65 22.82
C GLN A 381 -5.56 22.82 23.20
N ILE A 382 -5.23 24.02 23.68
CA ILE A 382 -3.88 24.34 24.16
C ILE A 382 -3.73 23.79 25.60
N ALA A 383 -2.76 22.92 25.82
CA ALA A 383 -2.49 22.35 27.14
C ALA A 383 -2.04 23.44 28.13
N ARG A 384 -2.21 23.20 29.45
CA ARG A 384 -1.91 24.15 30.54
C ARG A 384 -0.48 24.71 30.58
N HIS A 385 0.45 24.15 29.81
CA HIS A 385 1.84 24.59 29.71
C HIS A 385 2.18 25.27 28.37
N GLY A 386 1.21 25.46 27.46
CA GLY A 386 1.37 26.22 26.22
C GLY A 386 2.22 25.56 25.12
N GLN A 387 2.74 24.35 25.34
CA GLN A 387 3.64 23.65 24.41
C GLN A 387 2.95 22.62 23.51
N PHE A 388 1.74 22.19 23.89
CA PHE A 388 1.00 21.17 23.15
C PHE A 388 -0.34 21.72 22.68
N VAL A 389 -0.68 21.39 21.44
CA VAL A 389 -2.01 21.62 20.87
C VAL A 389 -2.61 20.30 20.46
N ASP A 390 -3.76 19.99 21.05
CA ASP A 390 -4.54 18.82 20.68
C ASP A 390 -5.73 19.25 19.80
N PHE A 391 -5.90 18.58 18.66
CA PHE A 391 -7.07 18.67 17.80
C PHE A 391 -7.81 17.34 17.78
N HIS A 392 -9.13 17.40 17.79
CA HIS A 392 -9.98 16.22 17.72
C HIS A 392 -10.92 16.28 16.52
N PHE A 393 -10.94 15.20 15.74
CA PHE A 393 -11.84 15.03 14.61
C PHE A 393 -12.62 13.70 14.74
N PRO A 394 -13.96 13.74 14.85
CA PRO A 394 -14.78 12.54 14.99
C PRO A 394 -14.69 11.62 13.76
N VAL A 395 -14.75 12.19 12.56
CA VAL A 395 -14.70 11.44 11.30
C VAL A 395 -14.05 12.26 10.18
N LEU A 396 -13.17 11.61 9.42
CA LEU A 396 -12.64 12.10 8.15
C LEU A 396 -12.81 11.04 7.06
N LYS A 397 -13.62 11.36 6.05
CA LYS A 397 -13.83 10.49 4.88
C LYS A 397 -12.53 10.31 4.10
N HIS A 398 -12.45 9.23 3.34
CA HIS A 398 -11.35 9.05 2.39
C HIS A 398 -11.34 10.18 1.35
N ASP A 399 -10.14 10.53 0.87
CA ASP A 399 -9.92 11.57 -0.13
C ASP A 399 -10.52 12.94 0.24
N CYS A 400 -10.56 13.25 1.54
CA CYS A 400 -11.07 14.51 2.06
C CYS A 400 -10.01 15.18 2.94
N ALA A 401 -10.03 16.50 2.95
CA ALA A 401 -9.25 17.33 3.86
C ALA A 401 -10.19 18.21 4.69
N LYS A 402 -9.83 18.43 5.96
CA LYS A 402 -10.49 19.38 6.85
C LYS A 402 -9.46 20.41 7.35
N PRO A 403 -9.72 21.72 7.18
CA PRO A 403 -8.89 22.74 7.79
C PRO A 403 -9.08 22.75 9.32
N THR A 404 -8.03 23.14 10.04
CA THR A 404 -8.09 23.42 11.49
C THR A 404 -8.40 24.89 11.74
N HIS A 405 -8.65 25.23 13.00
CA HIS A 405 -8.53 26.62 13.43
C HIS A 405 -7.10 27.12 13.28
N VAL A 406 -6.99 28.42 13.04
CA VAL A 406 -5.73 29.16 12.95
C VAL A 406 -5.07 29.23 14.33
N LEU A 407 -3.76 29.05 14.37
CA LEU A 407 -2.94 29.19 15.56
C LEU A 407 -1.98 30.36 15.39
N PHE A 408 -1.89 31.20 16.41
CA PHE A 408 -0.91 32.30 16.46
C PHE A 408 0.28 31.87 17.32
N VAL A 409 1.47 31.95 16.76
CA VAL A 409 2.73 31.61 17.43
C VAL A 409 3.49 32.90 17.70
N ARG A 410 3.73 33.20 18.97
CA ARG A 410 4.41 34.41 19.41
C ARG A 410 5.78 34.11 20.00
N PHE A 411 6.77 34.91 19.64
CA PHE A 411 8.13 34.84 20.18
C PHE A 411 8.33 35.84 21.32
N GLU A 412 9.09 35.47 22.35
CA GLU A 412 9.41 36.36 23.46
C GLU A 412 10.36 37.49 23.04
N ALA A 413 11.33 37.19 22.18
CA ALA A 413 12.32 38.15 21.68
C ALA A 413 12.59 37.99 20.19
N ASN A 414 13.03 39.07 19.52
CA ASN A 414 13.43 39.02 18.11
C ASN A 414 14.60 38.05 17.86
N ALA A 415 15.45 37.81 18.86
CA ALA A 415 16.54 36.84 18.78
C ALA A 415 16.08 35.37 18.70
N ASP A 416 14.81 35.11 19.01
CA ASP A 416 14.18 33.79 18.99
C ASP A 416 13.39 33.53 17.69
N LEU A 417 13.32 34.52 16.78
CA LEU A 417 12.82 34.37 15.40
C LEU A 417 13.76 33.47 14.59
N LYS A 418 13.76 32.18 14.91
CA LYS A 418 14.55 31.14 14.23
C LYS A 418 13.62 30.10 13.63
N PRO A 419 14.04 29.43 12.54
CA PRO A 419 13.31 28.29 12.01
C PRO A 419 13.11 27.23 13.09
N PHE A 420 11.93 26.61 13.11
CA PHE A 420 11.58 25.62 14.11
C PHE A 420 10.78 24.45 13.52
N GLU A 421 10.85 23.32 14.22
CA GLU A 421 10.12 22.10 13.87
C GLU A 421 8.96 21.90 14.84
N ILE A 422 7.83 21.44 14.30
CA ILE A 422 6.65 21.04 15.06
C ILE A 422 6.53 19.53 14.90
N GLU A 423 6.59 18.79 16.01
CA GLU A 423 6.36 17.35 15.98
C GLU A 423 4.86 17.08 15.97
N VAL A 424 4.41 16.28 14.99
CA VAL A 424 3.01 15.94 14.80
C VAL A 424 2.80 14.47 15.11
N THR A 425 1.87 14.18 15.99
CA THR A 425 1.43 12.82 16.28
C THR A 425 -0.05 12.68 15.94
N ILE A 426 -0.39 11.73 15.07
CA ILE A 426 -1.75 11.42 14.68
C ILE A 426 -2.10 10.01 15.18
N THR A 427 -3.21 9.88 15.88
CA THR A 427 -3.77 8.59 16.30
C THR A 427 -5.21 8.47 15.83
N CYS A 428 -5.61 7.29 15.37
CA CYS A 428 -7.00 6.98 15.03
C CYS A 428 -7.30 5.50 15.32
N ASN A 429 -8.57 5.10 15.19
CA ASN A 429 -8.98 3.72 15.49
C ASN A 429 -8.50 2.71 14.43
N GLU A 430 -8.46 3.12 13.16
CA GLU A 430 -8.27 2.20 12.02
C GLU A 430 -6.82 2.14 11.50
N ALA A 431 -5.91 2.96 12.01
CA ALA A 431 -4.50 2.94 11.62
C ALA A 431 -3.55 3.05 12.82
N ASP A 432 -2.32 2.59 12.60
CA ASP A 432 -1.24 2.72 13.55
C ASP A 432 -0.88 4.20 13.76
N LYS A 433 -0.30 4.51 14.92
CA LYS A 433 0.19 5.86 15.25
C LYS A 433 1.11 6.38 14.15
N VAL A 434 0.78 7.54 13.58
CA VAL A 434 1.62 8.23 12.61
C VAL A 434 2.33 9.38 13.32
N SER A 435 3.65 9.49 13.10
CA SER A 435 4.44 10.60 13.59
C SER A 435 5.11 11.28 12.40
N ASP A 436 4.96 12.60 12.31
CA ASP A 436 5.49 13.42 11.23
C ASP A 436 6.09 14.72 11.79
N ARG A 437 6.77 15.50 10.95
CA ARG A 437 7.40 16.76 11.33
C ARG A 437 7.06 17.85 10.33
N LEU A 438 6.62 18.98 10.86
CA LEU A 438 6.37 20.19 10.09
C LEU A 438 7.48 21.21 10.33
N LEU A 439 7.98 21.84 9.27
CA LEU A 439 9.06 22.81 9.35
C LEU A 439 8.55 24.22 9.06
N VAL A 440 8.76 25.13 10.01
CA VAL A 440 8.50 26.57 9.81
C VAL A 440 9.83 27.27 9.56
N ARG A 441 9.95 27.94 8.42
CA ARG A 441 11.10 28.76 8.04
C ARG A 441 10.73 30.22 8.14
N LEU A 442 11.62 31.01 8.72
CA LEU A 442 11.52 32.45 8.74
C LEU A 442 12.48 33.00 7.71
N THR A 443 11.95 33.80 6.79
CA THR A 443 12.78 34.63 5.92
C THR A 443 12.98 35.95 6.62
N GLU A 444 14.22 36.23 7.04
CA GLU A 444 14.64 37.61 7.19
C GLU A 444 14.54 38.22 5.80
N GLU A 445 13.70 39.25 5.64
CA GLU A 445 13.72 40.05 4.44
C GLU A 445 15.17 40.52 4.23
N LYS A 446 15.77 40.01 3.16
CA LYS A 446 17.06 40.47 2.68
C LYS A 446 16.92 41.96 2.36
N ASP A 447 17.79 42.75 2.97
CA ASP A 447 18.44 43.93 2.40
C ASP A 447 17.99 44.23 0.95
N GLY A 448 17.03 45.13 0.83
CA GLY A 448 16.38 45.52 -0.42
C GLY A 448 16.46 47.02 -0.66
N GLN A 449 17.68 47.51 -0.92
CA GLN A 449 18.07 48.77 -1.60
C GLN A 449 17.78 50.13 -0.96
#